data_AF-A0A1V4DWB2-F1
#
_entry.id   AF-A0A1V4DWB2-F1
#
_cell.length_a   1.000
_cell.length_b   1.000
_cell.length_c   1.000
_cell.angle_alpha   90.00
_cell.angle_beta   90.00
_cell.angle_gamma   90.00
#
_symmetry.space_group_name_H-M   'P 1'
#
loop_
_entity.id
_entity.type
_entity.pdbx_description
1 polymer ?
#
loop_
_entity_poly.entity_id
_entity_poly.type
_entity_poly.pdbx_seq_one_letter_code
_entity_poly.pdbx_strand_id
1 'polypeptide(L)'
;MDIERGWEDLGAVEVAMFRIQKIDFALSRLEGSPSPDVLVWVGRAQADADEALDTLLNALGIGEEALTFRGDTETGFTDLRDNVGS
;
A
#
# COMPACT_ATOMS: atom_id res chain seq x y z
N MET A 1 28.01 4.10 -15.87
CA MET A 1 28.10 4.31 -14.42
C MET A 1 26.70 4.04 -13.91
N ASP A 2 26.45 2.79 -13.52
CA ASP A 2 25.14 2.33 -13.11
C ASP A 2 24.89 2.80 -11.68
N ILE A 3 23.92 3.72 -11.54
CA ILE A 3 23.56 4.31 -10.25
C ILE A 3 22.44 3.43 -9.68
N GLU A 4 22.78 2.56 -8.74
CA GLU A 4 21.80 1.96 -7.83
C GLU A 4 21.26 3.07 -6.92
N ARG A 5 19.95 3.36 -7.00
CA ARG A 5 19.29 4.36 -6.14
C ARG A 5 18.57 3.65 -5.00
N GLY A 6 19.01 3.95 -3.77
CA GLY A 6 18.36 3.51 -2.54
C GLY A 6 17.08 4.29 -2.24
N TRP A 7 16.23 3.69 -1.41
CA TRP A 7 14.89 4.16 -1.00
C TRP A 7 14.83 5.58 -0.41
N GLU A 8 15.96 6.17 -0.05
CA GLU A 8 16.04 7.48 0.61
C GLU A 8 16.01 8.67 -0.37
N ASP A 9 16.17 8.44 -1.67
CA ASP A 9 16.20 9.52 -2.68
C ASP A 9 15.49 9.12 -4.00
N LEU A 10 14.16 8.92 -3.90
CA LEU A 10 13.28 8.54 -5.01
C LEU A 10 13.05 9.67 -6.05
N GLY A 11 13.49 10.91 -5.80
CA GLY A 11 13.16 12.05 -6.67
C GLY A 11 11.65 12.33 -6.72
N ALA A 12 11.20 13.06 -7.75
CA ALA A 12 9.79 13.43 -7.97
C ALA A 12 8.95 12.25 -8.49
N VAL A 13 9.06 11.09 -7.84
CA VAL A 13 8.28 9.91 -8.17
C VAL A 13 7.02 9.95 -7.31
N GLU A 14 5.91 10.32 -7.94
CA GLU A 14 4.58 10.32 -7.31
C GLU A 14 4.11 8.89 -6.95
N VAL A 15 4.69 7.88 -7.63
CA VAL A 15 4.32 6.47 -7.46
C VAL A 15 5.53 5.52 -7.57
N ALA A 16 5.81 4.72 -6.54
CA ALA A 16 6.78 3.63 -6.61
C ALA A 16 6.07 2.28 -6.85
N MET A 17 6.58 1.45 -7.77
CA MET A 17 5.99 0.12 -8.05
C MET A 17 6.92 -1.00 -7.61
N PHE A 18 6.33 -2.06 -7.06
CA PHE A 18 7.06 -3.25 -6.65
C PHE A 18 6.20 -4.50 -6.83
N ARG A 19 6.83 -5.68 -6.77
CA ARG A 19 6.17 -6.97 -7.01
C ARG A 19 6.52 -7.96 -5.92
N ILE A 20 5.51 -8.60 -5.36
CA ILE A 20 5.65 -9.70 -4.38
C ILE A 20 4.86 -10.89 -4.92
N GLN A 21 5.50 -12.06 -5.02
CA GLN A 21 4.83 -13.30 -5.47
C GLN A 21 4.02 -13.15 -6.77
N LYS A 22 4.50 -12.34 -7.73
CA LYS A 22 3.85 -12.00 -9.01
C LYS A 22 2.67 -11.02 -8.92
N ILE A 23 2.34 -10.52 -7.74
CA ILE A 23 1.34 -9.49 -7.53
C ILE A 23 2.02 -8.12 -7.63
N ASP A 24 1.49 -7.25 -8.47
CA ASP A 24 1.98 -5.89 -8.64
C ASP A 24 1.32 -4.93 -7.66
N PHE A 25 2.15 -4.17 -6.96
CA PHE A 25 1.75 -3.13 -6.03
C PHE A 25 2.30 -1.77 -6.45
N ALA A 26 1.58 -0.72 -6.08
CA ALA A 26 2.03 0.66 -6.22
C ALA A 26 1.89 1.41 -4.90
N LEU A 27 2.90 2.20 -4.55
CA LEU A 27 2.90 3.12 -3.42
C LEU A 27 2.69 4.53 -3.95
N SER A 28 1.78 5.29 -3.35
CA SER A 28 1.64 6.72 -3.63
C SER A 28 1.44 7.51 -2.33
N ARG A 29 1.74 8.80 -2.37
CA ARG A 29 1.32 9.74 -1.32
C ARG A 29 0.18 10.60 -1.83
N LEU A 30 -0.82 10.84 -0.99
CA LEU A 30 -1.90 11.77 -1.33
C LEU A 30 -1.48 13.19 -0.93
N GLU A 31 -1.13 14.02 -1.92
CA GLU A 31 -0.83 15.43 -1.66
C GLU A 31 -2.08 16.18 -1.16
N GLY A 32 -1.89 17.07 -0.18
CA GLY A 32 -2.97 17.90 0.38
C GLY A 32 -3.85 17.19 1.42
N SER A 33 -3.61 15.92 1.72
CA SER A 33 -4.24 15.24 2.86
C SER A 33 -3.67 15.76 4.19
N PRO A 34 -4.50 16.03 5.21
CA PRO A 34 -4.01 16.34 6.55
C PRO A 34 -3.33 15.14 7.23
N SER A 35 -3.52 13.93 6.70
CA SER A 35 -2.84 12.71 7.14
C SER A 35 -1.83 12.27 6.08
N PRO A 36 -0.53 12.13 6.41
CA PRO A 36 0.54 11.80 5.45
C PRO A 36 0.56 10.31 5.08
N ASP A 37 -0.61 9.70 4.94
CA ASP A 37 -0.74 8.27 4.73
C ASP A 37 -0.14 7.87 3.38
N VAL A 38 0.64 6.78 3.40
CA VAL A 38 1.14 6.12 2.20
C VAL A 38 0.07 5.13 1.76
N LEU A 39 -0.41 5.34 0.54
CA LEU A 39 -1.38 4.45 -0.09
C LEU A 39 -0.64 3.28 -0.73
N VAL A 40 -1.14 2.07 -0.51
CA VAL A 40 -0.74 0.89 -1.28
C VAL A 40 -1.90 0.45 -2.16
N TRP A 41 -1.63 0.34 -3.46
CA TRP A 41 -2.57 -0.11 -4.46
C TRP A 41 -2.18 -1.50 -4.93
N VAL A 42 -3.17 -2.36 -5.16
CA VAL A 42 -3.01 -3.62 -5.88
C VAL A 42 -3.57 -3.45 -7.29
N GLY A 43 -2.90 -4.02 -8.29
CA GLY A 43 -3.37 -3.97 -9.68
C GLY A 43 -4.77 -4.57 -9.83
N ARG A 44 -5.66 -3.91 -10.60
CA ARG A 44 -7.04 -4.36 -10.85
C ARG A 44 -7.18 -5.76 -11.46
N ALA A 45 -6.11 -6.30 -12.05
CA ALA A 45 -6.09 -7.67 -12.58
C ALA A 45 -6.10 -8.72 -11.47
N GLN A 46 -5.82 -8.34 -10.23
CA GLN A 46 -5.89 -9.22 -9.07
C GLN A 46 -7.35 -9.40 -8.65
N ALA A 47 -7.86 -10.63 -8.74
CA ALA A 47 -9.25 -10.95 -8.43
C ALA A 47 -9.52 -11.00 -6.91
N ASP A 48 -8.50 -11.31 -6.12
CA ASP A 48 -8.59 -11.42 -4.66
C ASP A 48 -7.67 -10.38 -4.01
N ALA A 49 -8.29 -9.30 -3.52
CA ALA A 49 -7.58 -8.21 -2.84
C ALA A 49 -7.25 -8.55 -1.38
N ASP A 50 -7.98 -9.48 -0.76
CA ASP A 50 -7.66 -9.99 0.58
C ASP A 50 -6.36 -10.79 0.54
N GLU A 51 -6.25 -11.74 -0.39
CA GLU A 51 -5.04 -12.56 -0.57
C GLU A 51 -3.81 -11.69 -0.88
N ALA A 52 -3.98 -10.65 -1.70
CA ALA A 52 -2.90 -9.72 -2.01
C ALA A 52 -2.46 -8.90 -0.79
N LEU A 53 -3.41 -8.48 0.05
CA LEU A 53 -3.13 -7.77 1.30
C LEU A 53 -2.38 -8.68 2.28
N ASP A 54 -2.86 -9.91 2.48
CA ASP A 54 -2.19 -10.90 3.33
C ASP A 54 -0.76 -11.16 2.85
N THR A 55 -0.57 -11.29 1.54
CA THR A 55 0.76 -11.49 0.94
C THR A 55 1.69 -10.31 1.23
N LEU A 56 1.18 -9.08 1.14
CA LEU A 56 1.95 -7.88 1.43
C LEU A 56 2.31 -7.79 2.92
N LEU A 57 1.34 -7.93 3.81
CA LEU A 57 1.53 -7.85 5.26
C LEU A 57 2.54 -8.90 5.74
N ASN A 58 2.39 -10.15 5.28
CA ASN A 58 3.33 -11.22 5.58
C ASN A 58 4.76 -10.93 5.08
N ALA A 59 4.90 -10.35 3.88
CA ALA A 59 6.21 -10.01 3.33
C ALA A 59 6.89 -8.86 4.10
N LEU A 60 6.11 -7.93 4.66
CA LEU A 60 6.59 -6.83 5.49
C LEU A 60 6.78 -7.23 6.96
N GLY A 61 6.23 -8.37 7.39
CA GLY A 61 6.29 -8.84 8.78
C GLY A 61 5.47 -7.99 9.74
N ILE A 62 4.37 -7.39 9.27
CA ILE A 62 3.45 -6.54 10.04
C ILE A 62 2.03 -7.11 9.98
N GLY A 63 1.19 -6.82 10.96
CA GLY A 63 -0.21 -7.24 10.98
C GLY A 63 -1.18 -6.17 10.46
N GLU A 64 -2.47 -6.52 10.44
CA GLU A 64 -3.56 -5.63 9.99
C GLU A 64 -3.69 -4.37 10.84
N GLU A 65 -3.19 -4.36 12.08
CA GLU A 65 -3.15 -3.19 12.95
C GLU A 65 -2.32 -2.03 12.37
N ALA A 66 -1.47 -2.29 11.37
CA ALA A 66 -0.73 -1.27 10.65
C ALA A 66 -1.60 -0.50 9.64
N LEU A 67 -2.81 -0.99 9.33
CA LEU A 67 -3.70 -0.38 8.35
C LEU A 67 -4.55 0.71 9.00
N THR A 68 -4.56 1.89 8.38
CA THR A 68 -5.45 2.98 8.80
C THR A 68 -6.81 2.87 8.12
N PHE A 69 -6.84 2.47 6.85
CA PHE A 69 -8.06 2.31 6.09
C PHE A 69 -7.88 1.23 5.01
N ARG A 70 -9.00 0.70 4.53
CA ARG A 70 -9.03 -0.28 3.45
C ARG A 70 -10.27 -0.11 2.59
N GLY A 71 -10.11 -0.30 1.28
CA GLY A 71 -11.23 -0.29 0.34
C GLY A 71 -10.76 -0.05 -1.09
N ASP A 72 -11.70 0.34 -1.94
CA ASP A 72 -11.47 0.61 -3.34
C ASP A 72 -12.14 1.92 -3.78
N THR A 73 -11.79 2.41 -4.97
CA THR A 73 -12.30 3.70 -5.47
C THR A 73 -13.78 3.71 -5.81
N GLU A 74 -14.40 2.53 -5.99
CA GLU A 74 -15.80 2.37 -6.38
C GLU A 74 -16.71 2.27 -5.15
N THR A 75 -16.26 1.59 -4.10
CA THR A 75 -17.02 1.37 -2.85
C THR A 75 -16.62 2.31 -1.71
N GLY A 76 -15.48 2.98 -1.83
CA GLY A 76 -14.91 3.86 -0.80
C GLY A 76 -13.97 3.12 0.15
N PHE A 77 -13.44 3.84 1.14
CA PHE A 77 -12.51 3.31 2.13
C PHE A 77 -13.16 3.25 3.51
N THR A 78 -12.99 2.11 4.18
CA THR A 78 -13.36 1.89 5.59
C THR A 78 -12.19 2.24 6.49
N ASP A 79 -12.42 3.07 7.51
CA ASP A 79 -11.44 3.35 8.57
C ASP A 79 -11.31 2.13 9.50
N LEU A 80 -10.09 1.68 9.75
CA LEU A 80 -9.79 0.47 10.53
C LEU A 80 -9.25 0.78 11.94
N ARG A 81 -9.02 2.06 12.27
CA ARG A 81 -8.43 2.46 13.57
C ARG A 81 -9.30 2.10 14.78
N ASP A 82 -10.60 1.98 14.58
CA ASP A 82 -11.56 1.67 15.65
C ASP A 82 -11.78 0.16 15.87
N ASN A 83 -11.18 -0.71 15.05
CA ASN A 83 -11.36 -2.17 15.16
C ASN A 83 -10.35 -2.86 16.11
N VAL A 84 -9.46 -2.11 16.76
CA VAL A 84 -8.56 -2.65 17.78
C VAL A 84 -9.23 -2.61 19.16
N GLY A 85 -10.21 -3.49 19.37
CA GLY A 85 -10.78 -3.73 20.70
C GLY A 85 -12.22 -4.21 20.74
N SER A 86 -12.43 -5.53 20.75
CA SER A 86 -13.50 -6.23 21.47
C SER A 86 -13.11 -7.69 21.73
#